data_AF-R7LB68-F1
#
_entry.id   AF-R7LB68-F1
#
_cell.length_a   1.000
_cell.length_b   1.000
_cell.length_c   1.000
_cell.angle_alpha   90.00
_cell.angle_beta   90.00
_cell.angle_gamma   90.00
#
_symmetry.space_group_name_H-M   'P 1'
#
loop_
_entity.id
_entity.type
_entity.pdbx_description
1 polymer ?
#
loop_
_entity_poly.entity_id
_entity_poly.type
_entity_poly.pdbx_seq_one_letter_code
_entity_poly.pdbx_strand_id
1 'polypeptide(L)'
;MLIACFLIDVKAQTDSLKNEKLPEIVVTAEGQIEMSNKTLLIPTQLEKKHSANGFNLLYLMQTPDLEVSARTRSITTHSGGEVVLCINGMEALPEDVASLSAKNIRTIEYIRTPSGKYAGKAGLVNFVTIKMNYGGNVYLSANEGFAYKSGEYLAFADFNKKRYSLSLTAIGDWHRDHSYTGGNDMFTFSDKSVLERNYNDESSLKKTTGKPYDCV
;
A
#
# COMPACT_ATOMS: atom_id res chain seq x y z
N MET A 1 -5.11 -90.09 -13.38
CA MET A 1 -5.63 -88.93 -12.62
C MET A 1 -4.63 -88.61 -11.51
N LEU A 2 -3.81 -87.58 -11.70
CA LEU A 2 -3.16 -86.84 -10.62
C LEU A 2 -2.81 -85.46 -11.20
N ILE A 3 -3.55 -84.44 -10.80
CA ILE A 3 -3.38 -83.05 -11.25
C ILE A 3 -2.48 -82.37 -10.21
N ALA A 4 -1.27 -81.99 -10.61
CA ALA A 4 -0.38 -81.19 -9.78
C ALA A 4 -0.75 -79.70 -9.93
N CYS A 5 -1.31 -79.13 -8.87
CA CYS A 5 -1.60 -77.70 -8.77
C CYS A 5 -0.32 -76.96 -8.33
N PHE A 6 0.26 -76.16 -9.23
CA PHE A 6 1.30 -75.20 -8.87
C PHE A 6 0.65 -73.95 -8.26
N LEU A 7 1.00 -73.62 -7.02
CA LEU A 7 0.65 -72.36 -6.37
C LEU A 7 1.64 -71.28 -6.84
N ILE A 8 1.12 -70.23 -7.47
CA ILE A 8 1.87 -69.01 -7.77
C ILE A 8 1.61 -68.00 -6.66
N ASP A 9 2.66 -67.56 -5.96
CA ASP A 9 2.60 -66.45 -5.02
C ASP A 9 2.47 -65.13 -5.80
N VAL A 10 1.29 -64.51 -5.71
CA VAL A 10 1.05 -63.16 -6.24
C VAL A 10 1.55 -62.15 -5.22
N LYS A 11 2.70 -61.52 -5.51
CA LYS A 11 3.19 -60.40 -4.70
C LYS A 11 2.43 -59.13 -5.07
N ALA A 12 1.59 -58.64 -4.15
CA ALA A 12 0.91 -57.36 -4.31
C ALA A 12 1.94 -56.21 -4.37
N GLN A 13 1.91 -55.44 -5.45
CA GLN A 13 2.70 -54.23 -5.61
C GLN A 13 2.09 -53.13 -4.73
N THR A 14 2.81 -52.73 -3.69
CA THR A 14 2.40 -51.65 -2.80
C THR A 14 2.67 -50.32 -3.51
N ASP A 15 1.65 -49.74 -4.11
CA ASP A 15 1.73 -48.43 -4.74
C ASP A 15 1.69 -47.36 -3.64
N SER A 16 2.85 -46.79 -3.33
CA SER A 16 2.97 -45.73 -2.32
C SER A 16 2.49 -44.42 -2.93
N LEU A 17 1.19 -44.17 -2.90
CA LEU A 17 0.60 -42.88 -3.24
C LEU A 17 1.13 -41.80 -2.27
N LYS A 18 2.06 -40.97 -2.76
CA LYS A 18 2.40 -39.70 -2.11
C LYS A 18 1.18 -38.79 -2.18
N ASN A 19 0.43 -38.72 -1.09
CA ASN A 19 -0.66 -37.79 -0.95
C ASN A 19 -0.08 -36.41 -0.59
N GLU A 20 0.48 -35.70 -1.58
CA GLU A 20 0.75 -34.28 -1.40
C GLU A 20 -0.60 -33.56 -1.35
N LYS A 21 -1.03 -33.18 -0.15
CA LYS A 21 -2.13 -32.23 0.04
C LYS A 21 -1.73 -30.93 -0.64
N LEU A 22 -2.26 -30.71 -1.83
CA LEU A 22 -2.25 -29.40 -2.47
C LEU A 22 -2.94 -28.42 -1.51
N PRO A 23 -2.39 -27.22 -1.27
CA PRO A 23 -3.09 -26.20 -0.52
C PRO A 23 -4.42 -25.93 -1.23
N GLU A 24 -5.52 -25.99 -0.48
CA GLU A 24 -6.85 -25.67 -0.99
C GLU A 24 -6.82 -24.21 -1.49
N ILE A 25 -7.10 -24.03 -2.78
CA ILE A 25 -7.16 -22.73 -3.43
C ILE A 25 -8.64 -22.39 -3.58
N VAL A 26 -9.14 -21.49 -2.73
CA VAL A 26 -10.49 -20.96 -2.89
C VAL A 26 -10.41 -19.75 -3.81
N VAL A 27 -10.92 -19.89 -5.03
CA VAL A 27 -11.04 -18.78 -5.98
C VAL A 27 -12.33 -18.03 -5.67
N THR A 28 -12.23 -16.88 -5.03
CA THR A 28 -13.35 -15.93 -4.97
C THR A 28 -13.53 -15.28 -6.35
N ALA A 29 -14.77 -15.13 -6.80
CA ALA A 29 -15.14 -14.66 -8.14
C ALA A 29 -14.60 -13.24 -8.50
N GLU A 30 -14.03 -12.52 -7.54
CA GLU A 30 -13.63 -11.10 -7.65
C GLU A 30 -12.10 -10.89 -7.79
N GLY A 31 -11.36 -11.91 -8.23
CA GLY A 31 -9.91 -11.76 -8.45
C GLY A 31 -9.07 -11.83 -7.17
N GLN A 32 -9.64 -12.33 -6.07
CA GLN A 32 -8.93 -12.68 -4.85
C GLN A 32 -8.80 -14.19 -4.74
N ILE A 33 -7.64 -14.66 -4.30
CA ILE A 33 -7.36 -16.07 -4.04
C ILE A 33 -6.82 -16.18 -2.63
N GLU A 34 -7.59 -16.83 -1.76
CA GLU A 34 -7.16 -17.12 -0.39
C GLU A 34 -6.32 -18.40 -0.38
N MET A 35 -5.11 -18.30 0.19
CA MET A 35 -4.23 -19.43 0.46
C MET A 35 -4.02 -19.54 1.97
N SER A 36 -3.56 -20.70 2.43
CA SER A 36 -3.35 -20.97 3.86
C SER A 36 -2.39 -19.99 4.55
N ASN A 37 -1.47 -19.37 3.82
CA ASN A 37 -0.44 -18.48 4.35
C ASN A 37 -0.53 -17.03 3.85
N LYS A 38 -1.31 -16.77 2.80
CA LYS A 38 -1.41 -15.44 2.17
C LYS A 38 -2.67 -15.31 1.34
N THR A 39 -3.09 -14.08 1.15
CA THR A 39 -4.14 -13.69 0.21
C THR A 39 -3.49 -13.12 -1.04
N LEU A 40 -3.84 -13.64 -2.20
CA LEU A 40 -3.38 -13.12 -3.49
C LEU A 40 -4.49 -12.26 -4.11
N LEU A 41 -4.17 -10.99 -4.31
CA LEU A 41 -5.03 -10.00 -4.93
C LEU A 41 -4.60 -9.82 -6.39
N ILE A 42 -5.50 -10.16 -7.32
CA ILE A 42 -5.28 -10.10 -8.76
C ILE A 42 -6.09 -8.93 -9.33
N PRO A 43 -5.45 -7.77 -9.54
CA PRO A 43 -6.14 -6.59 -10.07
C PRO A 43 -6.62 -6.80 -11.52
N THR A 44 -7.86 -6.41 -11.78
CA THR A 44 -8.49 -6.36 -13.09
C THR A 44 -7.87 -5.27 -13.98
N GLN A 45 -8.12 -5.36 -15.29
CA GLN A 45 -7.65 -4.34 -16.23
C GLN A 45 -8.27 -2.96 -15.96
N LEU A 46 -9.52 -2.93 -15.50
CA LEU A 46 -10.23 -1.69 -15.20
C LEU A 46 -9.61 -1.01 -13.97
N GLU A 47 -9.33 -1.77 -12.92
CA GLU A 47 -8.69 -1.24 -11.72
C GLU A 47 -7.29 -0.67 -12.02
N LYS A 48 -6.48 -1.38 -12.81
CA LYS A 48 -5.17 -0.87 -13.26
C LYS A 48 -5.27 0.39 -14.10
N LYS A 49 -6.33 0.53 -14.90
CA LYS A 49 -6.56 1.71 -15.75
C LYS A 49 -6.96 2.94 -14.92
N HIS A 50 -7.72 2.73 -13.85
CA HIS A 50 -8.19 3.80 -12.96
C HIS A 50 -7.27 4.07 -11.76
N SER A 51 -6.14 3.38 -11.69
CA SER A 51 -5.15 3.53 -10.62
C SER A 51 -3.84 4.10 -11.16
N ALA A 52 -3.31 5.11 -10.49
CA ALA A 52 -2.03 5.71 -10.88
C ALA A 52 -0.84 4.88 -10.35
N ASN A 53 -0.88 4.51 -9.07
CA ASN A 53 0.19 3.77 -8.38
C ASN A 53 -0.35 2.61 -7.51
N GLY A 54 0.53 1.96 -6.75
CA GLY A 54 0.20 0.83 -5.88
C GLY A 54 -0.83 1.15 -4.79
N PHE A 55 -0.80 2.34 -4.21
CA PHE A 55 -1.79 2.74 -3.19
C PHE A 55 -3.17 2.97 -3.80
N ASN A 56 -3.26 3.66 -4.95
CA ASN A 56 -4.53 3.84 -5.65
C ASN A 56 -5.15 2.49 -6.05
N LEU A 57 -4.30 1.55 -6.47
CA LEU A 57 -4.74 0.23 -6.88
C LEU A 57 -5.30 -0.56 -5.70
N LEU A 58 -4.56 -0.65 -4.60
CA LEU A 58 -5.02 -1.38 -3.42
C LEU A 58 -6.25 -0.73 -2.77
N TYR A 59 -6.34 0.61 -2.81
CA TYR A 59 -7.53 1.35 -2.38
C TYR A 59 -8.78 0.98 -3.20
N LEU A 60 -8.65 0.86 -4.52
CA LEU A 60 -9.76 0.54 -5.40
C LEU A 60 -10.25 -0.91 -5.25
N MET A 61 -9.34 -1.83 -4.91
CA MET A 61 -9.66 -3.24 -4.67
C MET A 61 -10.41 -3.48 -3.34
N GLN A 62 -10.52 -2.47 -2.47
CA GLN A 62 -11.24 -2.52 -1.19
C GLN A 62 -10.97 -3.78 -0.35
N THR A 63 -9.69 -4.09 -0.11
CA THR A 63 -9.30 -5.29 0.65
C THR A 63 -9.83 -5.22 2.10
N PRO A 64 -10.69 -6.17 2.55
CA PRO A 64 -11.45 -6.04 3.81
C PRO A 64 -10.64 -5.96 5.12
N ASP A 65 -9.36 -6.31 5.10
CA ASP A 65 -8.51 -6.29 6.31
C ASP A 65 -7.61 -5.04 6.38
N LEU A 66 -7.56 -4.25 5.31
CA LEU A 66 -6.61 -3.17 5.12
C LEU A 66 -7.33 -1.84 4.98
N GLU A 67 -6.84 -0.86 5.72
CA GLU A 67 -7.17 0.54 5.55
C GLU A 67 -6.07 1.22 4.75
N VAL A 68 -6.43 1.69 3.55
CA VAL A 68 -5.50 2.28 2.60
C VAL A 68 -5.83 3.74 2.39
N SER A 69 -4.84 4.61 2.53
CA SER A 69 -4.95 6.01 2.18
C SER A 69 -3.98 6.34 1.06
N ALA A 70 -4.50 6.47 -0.16
CA ALA A 70 -3.71 6.90 -1.32
C ALA A 70 -3.20 8.34 -1.20
N ARG A 71 -3.85 9.16 -0.37
CA ARG A 71 -3.44 10.55 -0.11
C ARG A 71 -2.22 10.60 0.80
N THR A 72 -2.26 9.91 1.94
CA THR A 72 -1.17 9.92 2.94
C THR A 72 -0.14 8.83 2.69
N ARG A 73 -0.30 8.03 1.62
CA ARG A 73 0.60 6.92 1.23
C ARG A 73 0.81 5.93 2.38
N SER A 74 -0.27 5.61 3.08
CA SER A 74 -0.25 4.71 4.23
C SER A 74 -1.18 3.52 4.01
N ILE A 75 -0.72 2.36 4.46
CA ILE A 75 -1.50 1.12 4.54
C ILE A 75 -1.39 0.65 5.99
N THR A 76 -2.53 0.47 6.63
CA THR A 76 -2.65 -0.08 7.99
C THR A 76 -3.68 -1.19 7.99
N THR A 77 -3.72 -2.00 9.04
CA THR A 77 -4.91 -2.82 9.29
C THR A 77 -6.04 -1.95 9.83
N HIS A 78 -7.29 -2.40 9.77
CA HIS A 78 -8.41 -1.70 10.41
C HIS A 78 -8.24 -1.51 11.94
N SER A 79 -7.38 -2.31 12.57
CA SER A 79 -6.99 -2.16 13.98
C SER A 79 -5.89 -1.11 14.21
N GLY A 80 -5.45 -0.39 13.17
CA GLY A 80 -4.35 0.57 13.22
C GLY A 80 -2.96 -0.06 13.28
N GLY A 81 -2.85 -1.35 12.97
CA GLY A 81 -1.59 -2.07 13.00
C GLY A 81 -0.67 -1.70 11.83
N GLU A 82 0.63 -1.68 12.10
CA GLU A 82 1.66 -1.38 11.11
C GLU A 82 1.78 -2.51 10.08
N VAL A 83 1.70 -2.15 8.80
CA VAL A 83 1.84 -3.06 7.66
C VAL A 83 3.16 -2.81 6.95
N VAL A 84 3.95 -3.86 6.78
CA VAL A 84 5.22 -3.81 6.05
C VAL A 84 4.94 -3.75 4.55
N LEU A 85 5.61 -2.84 3.84
CA LEU A 85 5.52 -2.71 2.40
C LEU A 85 6.73 -3.38 1.73
N CYS A 86 6.45 -4.20 0.73
CA CYS A 86 7.47 -4.85 -0.09
C CYS A 86 7.19 -4.66 -1.58
N ILE A 87 8.25 -4.56 -2.38
CA ILE A 87 8.19 -4.66 -3.84
C ILE A 87 9.07 -5.84 -4.26
N ASN A 88 8.47 -6.82 -4.93
CA ASN A 88 9.16 -8.06 -5.34
C ASN A 88 9.90 -8.79 -4.19
N GLY A 89 9.33 -8.75 -2.98
CA GLY A 89 9.87 -9.40 -1.79
C GLY A 89 10.98 -8.61 -1.07
N MET A 90 11.35 -7.43 -1.56
CA MET A 90 12.26 -6.51 -0.88
C MET A 90 11.46 -5.43 -0.17
N GLU A 91 11.89 -5.04 1.01
CA GLU A 91 11.28 -3.94 1.76
C GLU A 91 11.35 -2.65 0.96
N ALA A 92 10.24 -1.93 0.93
CA ALA A 92 10.07 -0.73 0.13
C ALA A 92 9.57 0.40 1.01
N LEU A 93 10.05 1.62 0.74
CA LEU A 93 9.52 2.79 1.41
C LEU A 93 8.17 3.19 0.77
N PRO A 94 7.31 3.93 1.48
CA PRO A 94 6.06 4.44 0.91
C PRO A 94 6.27 5.22 -0.40
N GLU A 95 7.38 5.93 -0.55
CA GLU A 95 7.71 6.69 -1.77
C GLU A 95 7.96 5.76 -2.96
N ASP A 96 8.56 4.59 -2.73
CA ASP A 96 8.78 3.57 -3.76
C ASP A 96 7.47 2.93 -4.22
N VAL A 97 6.52 2.71 -3.30
CA VAL A 97 5.20 2.18 -3.64
C VAL A 97 4.35 3.25 -4.36
N ALA A 98 4.50 4.51 -3.98
CA ALA A 98 3.82 5.63 -4.64
C ALA A 98 4.35 5.88 -6.06
N SER A 99 5.61 5.52 -6.31
CA SER A 99 6.25 5.64 -7.62
C SER A 99 5.98 4.44 -8.54
N LEU A 100 5.66 3.28 -7.95
CA LEU A 100 5.30 2.08 -8.68
C LEU A 100 3.99 2.23 -9.46
N SER A 101 4.08 2.25 -10.79
CA SER A 101 2.90 2.33 -11.65
C SER A 101 1.98 1.12 -11.50
N ALA A 102 0.68 1.37 -11.34
CA ALA A 102 -0.34 0.32 -11.22
C ALA A 102 -0.36 -0.66 -12.42
N LYS A 103 0.02 -0.17 -13.61
CA LYS A 103 0.11 -0.98 -14.83
C LYS A 103 1.15 -2.09 -14.73
N ASN A 104 2.22 -1.87 -13.96
CA ASN A 104 3.31 -2.83 -13.80
C ASN A 104 3.08 -3.79 -12.64
N ILE A 105 2.06 -3.58 -11.83
CA ILE A 105 1.70 -4.48 -10.74
C ILE A 105 0.98 -5.68 -11.36
N ARG A 106 1.56 -6.86 -11.23
CA ARG A 106 0.96 -8.11 -11.69
C ARG A 106 -0.07 -8.59 -10.67
N THR A 107 0.37 -8.68 -9.42
CA THR A 107 -0.38 -9.22 -8.29
C THR A 107 0.08 -8.53 -7.01
N ILE A 108 -0.80 -8.48 -6.01
CA ILE A 108 -0.47 -8.00 -4.67
C ILE A 108 -0.65 -9.17 -3.73
N GLU A 109 0.36 -9.46 -2.91
CA GLU A 109 0.29 -10.52 -1.91
C GLU A 109 0.12 -9.88 -0.53
N TYR A 110 -0.89 -10.32 0.20
CA TYR A 110 -1.14 -9.88 1.55
C TYR A 110 -0.94 -11.04 2.53
N ILE A 111 -0.10 -10.83 3.54
CA ILE A 111 0.18 -11.79 4.60
C ILE A 111 -0.28 -11.18 5.91
N ARG A 112 -1.33 -11.77 6.51
CA ARG A 112 -1.91 -11.31 7.79
C ARG A 112 -0.94 -11.46 8.96
N THR A 113 -0.22 -12.57 9.02
CA THR A 113 0.72 -12.86 10.11
C THR A 113 2.11 -13.13 9.54
N PRO A 114 2.89 -12.08 9.26
CA PRO A 114 4.23 -12.23 8.74
C PRO A 114 5.15 -12.92 9.76
N SER A 115 6.11 -13.69 9.26
CA SER A 115 7.07 -14.46 10.07
C SER A 115 8.51 -13.99 9.84
N GLY A 116 9.46 -14.57 10.59
CA GLY A 116 10.88 -14.23 10.48
C GLY A 116 11.16 -12.79 10.89
N LYS A 117 11.88 -12.03 10.06
CA LYS A 117 12.29 -10.64 10.35
C LYS A 117 11.11 -9.66 10.50
N TYR A 118 9.92 -10.04 10.05
CA TYR A 118 8.70 -9.25 10.14
C TYR A 118 7.74 -9.77 11.21
N ALA A 119 8.17 -10.71 12.05
CA ALA A 119 7.36 -11.23 13.15
C ALA A 119 6.91 -10.11 14.08
N GLY A 120 5.62 -10.12 14.45
CA GLY A 120 5.00 -9.11 15.32
C GLY A 120 4.42 -7.89 14.60
N LYS A 121 4.61 -7.77 13.28
CA LYS A 121 3.90 -6.76 12.46
C LYS A 121 2.46 -7.23 12.18
N ALA A 122 1.55 -6.27 11.99
CA ALA A 122 0.12 -6.56 11.82
C ALA A 122 -0.21 -7.09 10.42
N GLY A 123 0.69 -6.90 9.46
CA GLY A 123 0.57 -7.46 8.12
C GLY A 123 1.79 -7.17 7.26
N LEU A 124 1.85 -7.81 6.10
CA LEU A 124 2.82 -7.52 5.05
C LEU A 124 2.11 -7.49 3.70
N VAL A 125 2.33 -6.43 2.94
CA VAL A 125 1.83 -6.25 1.57
C VAL A 125 3.01 -6.23 0.62
N ASN A 126 3.03 -7.20 -0.31
CA ASN A 126 4.06 -7.33 -1.33
C ASN A 126 3.48 -7.06 -2.72
N PHE A 127 3.94 -5.97 -3.36
CA PHE A 127 3.62 -5.64 -4.73
C PHE A 127 4.52 -6.42 -5.67
N VAL A 128 3.96 -7.40 -6.36
CA VAL A 128 4.70 -8.24 -7.31
C VAL A 128 4.55 -7.65 -8.71
N THR A 129 5.66 -7.21 -9.30
CA THR A 129 5.66 -6.52 -10.58
C THR A 129 5.85 -7.46 -11.75
N ILE A 130 5.46 -7.01 -12.94
CA ILE A 130 5.82 -7.66 -14.20
C ILE A 130 7.32 -7.42 -14.42
N LYS A 131 8.08 -8.48 -14.75
CA LYS A 131 9.49 -8.35 -15.13
C LYS A 131 9.56 -7.66 -16.50
N MET A 132 9.92 -6.37 -16.51
CA MET A 132 10.15 -5.63 -17.74
C MET A 132 11.59 -5.89 -18.22
N ASN A 133 11.75 -6.51 -19.38
CA ASN A 133 13.07 -6.67 -20.01
C ASN A 133 13.58 -5.36 -20.62
N TYR A 134 12.67 -4.43 -20.90
CA TYR A 134 12.92 -3.11 -21.47
C TYR A 134 11.73 -2.18 -21.16
N GLY A 135 12.01 -0.94 -20.75
CA GLY A 135 10.98 0.08 -20.53
C GLY A 135 11.31 1.01 -19.37
N GLY A 136 10.38 1.88 -19.02
CA GLY A 136 10.52 2.79 -17.89
C GLY A 136 9.19 3.45 -17.57
N ASN A 137 9.08 4.00 -16.36
CA ASN A 137 7.90 4.75 -15.94
C ASN A 137 8.29 6.13 -15.49
N VAL A 138 7.36 7.05 -15.65
CA VAL A 138 7.45 8.40 -15.09
C VAL A 138 6.18 8.65 -14.30
N TYR A 139 6.33 9.21 -13.12
CA TYR A 139 5.25 9.53 -12.20
C TYR A 139 5.43 10.95 -11.67
N LEU A 140 4.35 11.72 -11.63
CA LEU A 140 4.32 13.06 -11.06
C LEU A 140 3.04 13.19 -10.23
N SER A 141 3.21 13.63 -8.99
CA SER A 141 2.14 13.93 -8.04
C SER A 141 2.34 15.34 -7.50
N ALA A 142 1.25 16.10 -7.49
CA ALA A 142 1.18 17.45 -6.96
C ALA A 142 -0.09 17.54 -6.10
N ASN A 143 0.07 17.85 -4.83
CA ASN A 143 -1.02 18.03 -3.88
C ASN A 143 -0.95 19.47 -3.35
N GLU A 144 -1.97 20.28 -3.60
CA GLU A 144 -2.00 21.70 -3.24
C GLU A 144 -3.20 22.02 -2.34
N GLY A 145 -2.94 22.79 -1.28
CA GLY A 145 -3.95 23.33 -0.37
C GLY A 145 -4.31 24.76 -0.73
N PHE A 146 -5.58 25.00 -1.07
CA PHE A 146 -6.08 26.36 -1.33
C PHE A 146 -6.49 27.10 -0.05
N ALA A 147 -7.05 26.38 0.93
CA ALA A 147 -7.49 26.96 2.21
C ALA A 147 -6.32 27.25 3.16
N TYR A 148 -5.33 26.36 3.18
CA TYR A 148 -4.04 26.56 3.84
C TYR A 148 -3.00 26.42 2.74
N LYS A 149 -2.27 27.51 2.47
CA LYS A 149 -1.28 27.56 1.39
C LYS A 149 -0.14 26.59 1.67
N SER A 150 -0.27 25.39 1.14
CA SER A 150 0.72 24.33 1.24
C SER A 150 0.75 23.54 -0.05
N GLY A 151 1.89 22.94 -0.37
CA GLY A 151 1.95 21.98 -1.46
C GLY A 151 3.02 20.93 -1.24
N GLU A 152 2.74 19.74 -1.75
CA GLU A 152 3.63 18.59 -1.73
C GLU A 152 3.76 18.07 -3.16
N TYR A 153 4.99 17.89 -3.60
CA TYR A 153 5.33 17.46 -4.95
C TYR A 153 6.23 16.22 -4.89
N LEU A 154 5.91 15.22 -5.70
CA LEU A 154 6.71 14.01 -5.90
C LEU A 154 6.85 13.77 -7.39
N ALA A 155 8.08 13.68 -7.88
CA ALA A 155 8.41 13.26 -9.22
C ALA A 155 9.29 12.01 -9.17
N PHE A 156 9.03 11.06 -10.05
CA PHE A 156 9.79 9.84 -10.16
C PHE A 156 9.96 9.43 -11.61
N ALA A 157 11.13 8.87 -11.93
CA ALA A 157 11.38 8.20 -13.18
C ALA A 157 12.23 6.95 -12.95
N ASP A 158 11.83 5.82 -13.54
CA ASP A 158 12.64 4.61 -13.61
C ASP A 158 12.83 4.15 -15.05
N PHE A 159 13.99 3.57 -15.32
CA PHE A 159 14.32 2.99 -16.61
C PHE A 159 15.07 1.67 -16.43
N ASN A 160 14.58 0.64 -17.11
CA ASN A 160 15.06 -0.72 -17.06
C ASN A 160 15.45 -1.19 -18.47
N LYS A 161 16.71 -1.62 -18.63
CA LYS A 161 17.26 -2.19 -19.87
C LYS A 161 18.09 -3.44 -19.56
N LYS A 162 17.47 -4.62 -19.73
CA LYS A 162 18.07 -5.95 -19.47
C LYS A 162 18.69 -6.08 -18.08
N ARG A 163 19.99 -5.79 -17.95
CA ARG A 163 20.76 -5.91 -16.70
C ARG A 163 20.99 -4.57 -16.00
N TYR A 164 20.55 -3.47 -16.61
CA TYR A 164 20.72 -2.12 -16.07
C TYR A 164 19.36 -1.57 -15.64
N SER A 165 19.30 -1.07 -14.42
CA SER A 165 18.13 -0.43 -13.84
C SER A 165 18.58 0.90 -13.23
N LEU A 166 17.91 1.98 -13.60
CA LEU A 166 18.16 3.34 -13.10
C LEU A 166 16.83 3.89 -12.58
N SER A 167 16.82 4.43 -11.36
CA SER A 167 15.67 5.14 -10.80
C SER A 167 16.11 6.49 -10.24
N LEU A 168 15.24 7.48 -10.38
CA LEU A 168 15.42 8.85 -9.88
C LEU A 168 14.11 9.29 -9.21
N THR A 169 14.23 9.78 -7.98
CA THR A 169 13.10 10.31 -7.19
C THR A 169 13.44 11.73 -6.75
N ALA A 170 12.50 12.66 -6.93
CA ALA A 170 12.58 14.03 -6.45
C ALA A 170 11.33 14.36 -5.64
N ILE A 171 11.52 14.92 -4.45
CA ILE A 171 10.45 15.27 -3.51
C ILE A 171 10.65 16.73 -3.11
N GLY A 172 9.56 17.49 -2.99
CA GLY A 172 9.61 18.84 -2.46
C GLY A 172 8.28 19.22 -1.83
N ASP A 173 8.34 19.84 -0.66
CA ASP A 173 7.19 20.38 0.04
C ASP A 173 7.38 21.88 0.28
N TRP A 174 6.26 22.60 0.36
CA TRP A 174 6.22 23.99 0.80
C TRP A 174 5.01 24.21 1.69
N HIS A 175 5.19 24.99 2.73
CA HIS A 175 4.13 25.40 3.62
C HIS A 175 4.24 26.91 3.86
N ARG A 176 3.10 27.60 3.89
CA ARG A 176 3.03 29.00 4.30
C ARG A 176 2.11 29.10 5.50
N ASP A 177 2.74 29.18 6.67
CA ASP A 177 2.05 29.48 7.92
C ASP A 177 1.43 30.88 7.80
N HIS A 178 0.11 30.97 7.76
CA HIS A 178 -0.59 32.20 8.07
C HIS A 178 -1.54 31.96 9.25
N SER A 179 -1.34 32.71 10.32
CA SER A 179 -2.30 32.84 11.41
C SER A 179 -2.83 34.27 11.33
N TYR A 180 -3.72 34.53 10.37
CA TYR A 180 -4.48 35.77 10.37
C TYR A 180 -5.91 35.45 10.80
N THR A 181 -6.14 35.50 12.11
CA THR A 181 -7.49 35.45 12.69
C THR A 181 -7.87 36.88 13.05
N GLY A 182 -8.32 37.61 12.02
CA GLY A 182 -8.89 38.95 12.14
C GLY A 182 -10.34 38.91 11.71
N GLY A 183 -11.26 39.35 12.57
CA GLY A 183 -12.70 39.34 12.32
C GLY A 183 -13.40 40.50 13.01
N ASN A 184 -14.48 40.98 12.40
CA ASN A 184 -15.39 41.96 12.99
C ASN A 184 -16.75 41.29 13.19
N ASP A 185 -17.11 41.09 14.46
CA ASP A 185 -18.43 40.56 14.83
C ASP A 185 -19.36 41.73 15.15
N MET A 186 -20.48 41.83 14.44
CA MET A 186 -21.54 42.82 14.68
C MET A 186 -22.79 42.15 15.24
N PHE A 187 -23.16 42.48 16.47
CA PHE A 187 -24.36 41.99 17.13
C PHE A 187 -25.42 43.09 17.18
N THR A 188 -26.52 42.90 16.45
CA THR A 188 -27.68 43.80 16.48
C THR A 188 -28.74 43.27 17.43
N PHE A 189 -29.08 44.03 18.46
CA PHE A 189 -30.10 43.67 19.46
C PHE A 189 -31.50 44.10 18.99
N SER A 190 -32.53 43.51 19.59
CA SER A 190 -33.94 43.80 19.23
C SER A 190 -34.35 45.25 19.47
N ASP A 191 -33.62 45.99 20.29
CA ASP A 191 -33.76 47.43 20.52
C ASP A 191 -33.03 48.30 19.48
N LYS A 192 -32.43 47.67 18.46
CA LYS A 192 -31.57 48.27 17.42
C LYS A 192 -30.23 48.81 17.92
N SER A 193 -29.83 48.53 19.15
CA SER A 193 -28.45 48.76 19.58
C SER A 193 -27.50 47.80 18.87
N VAL A 194 -26.28 48.25 18.61
CA VAL A 194 -25.25 47.48 17.91
C VAL A 194 -24.03 47.38 18.80
N LEU A 195 -23.56 46.15 19.05
CA LEU A 195 -22.25 45.90 19.64
C LEU A 195 -21.31 45.39 18.57
N GLU A 196 -20.15 46.04 18.47
CA GLU A 196 -19.10 45.70 17.53
C GLU A 196 -17.92 45.14 18.31
N ARG A 197 -17.46 43.94 17.94
CA ARG A 197 -16.26 43.33 18.51
C ARG A 197 -15.23 43.11 17.41
N ASN A 198 -14.16 43.89 17.48
CA ASN A 198 -12.98 43.74 16.63
C ASN A 198 -11.92 42.92 17.38
N TYR A 199 -11.43 41.83 16.76
CA TYR A 199 -10.33 41.05 17.32
C TYR A 199 -9.29 40.74 16.25
N ASN A 200 -8.02 40.95 16.62
CA ASN A 200 -6.84 40.58 15.86
C ASN A 200 -5.97 39.71 16.78
N ASP A 201 -5.73 38.46 16.42
CA ASP A 201 -4.70 37.64 17.08
C ASP A 201 -3.47 37.55 16.17
N GLU A 202 -2.37 38.18 16.58
CA GLU A 202 -1.03 37.84 16.06
C GLU A 202 -0.38 36.83 17.00
N SER A 203 -0.90 35.59 17.03
CA SER A 203 -0.20 34.49 17.69
C SER A 203 0.60 33.69 16.65
N SER A 204 1.91 33.95 16.58
CA SER A 204 2.82 33.12 15.77
C SER A 204 2.87 31.71 16.37
N LEU A 205 2.20 30.75 15.75
CA LEU A 205 2.34 29.32 16.09
C LEU A 205 3.69 28.80 15.59
N LYS A 206 4.79 29.20 16.23
CA LYS A 206 6.03 28.40 16.15
C LYS A 206 5.79 27.11 16.93
N LYS A 207 5.33 26.06 16.25
CA LYS A 207 5.51 24.69 16.76
C LYS A 207 6.99 24.35 16.68
N THR A 208 7.69 24.54 17.78
CA THR A 208 9.03 23.97 17.97
C THR A 208 8.86 22.48 18.20
N THR A 209 8.93 21.68 17.13
CA THR A 209 9.16 20.23 17.25
C THR A 209 10.56 19.93 16.74
N GLY A 210 11.47 19.74 17.68
CA GLY A 210 12.85 19.33 17.42
C GLY A 210 13.59 19.09 18.73
N LYS A 211 13.37 17.94 19.36
CA LYS A 211 14.45 17.32 20.14
C LYS A 211 15.36 16.61 19.13
N PRO A 212 16.67 16.91 19.09
CA PRO A 212 17.59 16.11 18.30
C PRO A 212 17.67 14.71 18.93
N TYR A 213 17.59 13.68 18.10
CA TYR A 213 18.05 12.36 18.48
C TYR A 213 19.58 12.41 18.45
N ASP A 214 20.21 12.44 19.63
CA ASP A 214 21.65 12.23 19.76
C ASP A 214 21.95 10.77 19.45
N CYS A 215 22.79 10.54 18.44
CA CYS A 215 23.40 9.24 18.19
C CYS A 215 24.50 9.01 19.24
N VAL A 216 24.38 7.94 20.02
CA VAL A 216 25.50 7.29 20.72
C VAL A 216 25.77 5.96 20.02
#